data_AF-A0A418WAL9-F1
#
_entry.id   AF-A0A418WAL9-F1
#
_cell.length_a   1.000
_cell.length_b   1.000
_cell.length_c   1.000
_cell.angle_alpha   90.00
_cell.angle_beta   90.00
_cell.angle_gamma   90.00
#
_symmetry.space_group_name_H-M   'P 1'
#
loop_
_entity.id
_entity.type
_entity.pdbx_description
1 polymer ?
#
loop_
_entity_poly.entity_id
_entity_poly.type
_entity_poly.pdbx_seq_one_letter_code
_entity_poly.pdbx_strand_id
1 'polypeptide(L)'
;MKVQIKGQHDQAANSGSATVTMAPIAFKRGGRQPAGLSPALGAGAPPLEGAVAVDGTVRWAKNVLSPNLTLRLKDLAFAAAGAQVSALNGNLRFTKLWPPVTAADQALSATVQSGGETAKVKLAGQLTAKPALRLSKLEVGAAGGTIAASPFMVDTGKAKIETVLTVTGVELAEITRIIGIGGLSGTGQLDGTIPLTLADGKVAIAGGKLAARGPGLLSFRPDNLPPQIAQAGDDVDLMLRVLGGFHYERLSLGLDKGINGEGTVLLALEGRNPEVAADQPYNFNIRIDSNFDRLAEYALLSLTSAQELLDRAARSAGR
;
A
#
# COMPACT_ATOMS: atom_id res chain seq x y z
N MET A 1 22.94 -25.48 13.85
CA MET A 1 21.66 -24.76 14.04
C MET A 1 21.10 -25.19 15.39
N LYS A 2 20.82 -24.29 16.34
CA LYS A 2 20.29 -24.70 17.65
C LYS A 2 18.90 -24.10 17.85
N VAL A 3 17.89 -24.78 17.28
CA VAL A 3 16.55 -24.69 17.82
C VAL A 3 16.58 -25.52 19.11
N GLN A 4 16.29 -24.90 20.24
CA GLN A 4 16.18 -25.58 21.52
C GLN A 4 14.71 -25.81 21.81
N ILE A 5 14.35 -27.06 22.03
CA ILE A 5 13.01 -27.46 22.45
C ILE A 5 13.18 -28.19 23.78
N LYS A 6 12.57 -27.66 24.84
CA LYS A 6 12.54 -28.28 26.16
C LYS A 6 11.10 -28.47 26.57
N GLY A 7 10.68 -29.70 26.83
CA GLY A 7 9.29 -29.99 27.15
C GLY A 7 9.11 -31.08 28.18
N GLN A 8 7.89 -31.17 28.67
CA GLN A 8 7.40 -32.17 29.61
C GLN A 8 6.07 -32.71 29.11
N HIS A 9 5.83 -34.00 29.34
CA HIS A 9 4.62 -34.69 28.95
C HIS A 9 4.12 -35.56 30.10
N ASP A 10 2.84 -35.41 30.42
CA ASP A 10 2.09 -36.29 31.30
C ASP A 10 1.34 -37.33 30.45
N GLN A 11 1.75 -38.59 30.58
CA GLN A 11 1.16 -39.72 29.86
C GLN A 11 -0.26 -40.03 30.31
N ALA A 12 -0.56 -39.89 31.60
CA ALA A 12 -1.88 -40.22 32.15
C ALA A 12 -2.94 -39.21 31.71
N ALA A 13 -2.58 -37.93 31.74
CA ALA A 13 -3.45 -36.85 31.28
C ALA A 13 -3.44 -36.65 29.75
N ASN A 14 -2.55 -37.34 29.04
CA ASN A 14 -2.22 -37.12 27.63
C ASN A 14 -2.06 -35.62 27.31
N SER A 15 -1.25 -34.94 28.13
CA SER A 15 -1.06 -33.49 28.02
C SER A 15 0.40 -33.11 28.24
N GLY A 16 0.79 -31.91 27.84
CA GLY A 16 2.17 -31.48 28.01
C GLY A 16 2.43 -30.07 27.53
N SER A 17 3.68 -29.66 27.68
CA SER A 17 4.13 -28.35 27.23
C SER A 17 5.59 -28.40 26.80
N ALA A 18 5.94 -27.59 25.80
CA ALA A 18 7.31 -27.41 25.34
C ALA A 18 7.60 -25.92 25.19
N THR A 19 8.76 -25.50 25.69
CA THR A 19 9.36 -24.20 25.37
C THR A 19 10.20 -24.37 24.11
N VAL A 20 9.96 -23.51 23.13
CA VAL A 20 10.71 -23.44 21.89
C VAL A 20 11.53 -22.16 21.93
N THR A 21 12.82 -22.26 21.60
CA THR A 21 13.70 -21.10 21.47
C THR A 21 14.63 -21.30 20.28
N MET A 22 14.60 -20.33 19.37
CA MET A 22 15.48 -20.24 18.23
C MET A 22 16.17 -18.87 18.29
N ALA A 23 17.47 -18.89 18.56
CA ALA A 23 18.30 -17.69 18.51
C ALA A 23 18.22 -17.03 17.12
N PRO A 24 18.43 -15.71 17.01
CA PRO A 24 18.34 -15.00 15.73
C PRO A 24 19.14 -15.69 14.61
N ILE A 25 18.45 -16.04 13.52
CA ILE A 25 19.04 -16.58 12.30
C ILE A 25 19.08 -15.47 11.28
N ALA A 26 20.28 -15.07 10.86
CA ALA A 26 20.47 -14.15 9.75
C ALA A 26 20.37 -14.87 8.41
N PHE A 27 19.62 -14.28 7.48
CA PHE A 27 19.54 -14.64 6.07
C PHE A 27 20.30 -13.60 5.23
N LYS A 28 20.91 -14.08 4.15
CA LYS A 28 21.65 -13.25 3.19
C LYS A 28 21.47 -13.82 1.79
N ARG A 29 21.41 -12.96 0.77
CA ARG A 29 21.40 -13.39 -0.63
C ARG A 29 22.65 -14.21 -0.96
N GLY A 30 22.46 -15.34 -1.65
CA GLY A 30 23.52 -16.32 -1.92
C GLY A 30 24.00 -17.11 -0.68
N GLY A 31 23.44 -16.84 0.50
CA GLY A 31 23.77 -17.52 1.75
C GLY A 31 22.60 -18.36 2.28
N ARG A 32 22.49 -18.40 3.61
CA ARG A 32 21.39 -19.11 4.28
C ARG A 32 20.04 -18.49 3.88
N GLN A 33 19.08 -19.34 3.56
CA GLN A 33 17.72 -18.99 3.16
C GLN A 33 16.68 -19.86 3.91
N PRO A 34 15.41 -19.41 4.04
CA PRO A 34 14.35 -20.19 4.70
C PRO A 34 14.17 -21.61 4.14
N ALA A 35 14.33 -21.78 2.82
CA ALA A 35 14.28 -23.08 2.15
C ALA A 35 15.31 -24.09 2.69
N GLY A 36 16.46 -23.61 3.17
CA GLY A 36 17.49 -24.44 3.79
C GLY A 36 17.18 -24.85 5.23
N LEU A 37 16.17 -24.26 5.86
CA LEU A 37 15.67 -24.68 7.18
C LEU A 37 14.57 -25.73 7.05
N SER A 38 13.65 -25.53 6.11
CA SER A 38 12.61 -26.49 5.73
C SER A 38 12.13 -26.16 4.31
N PRO A 39 11.96 -27.16 3.42
CA PRO A 39 11.41 -26.93 2.09
C PRO A 39 10.05 -26.21 2.11
N ALA A 40 9.20 -26.50 3.10
CA ALA A 40 7.89 -25.87 3.27
C ALA A 40 7.99 -24.36 3.57
N LEU A 41 9.06 -23.92 4.24
CA LEU A 41 9.30 -22.49 4.52
C LEU A 41 9.86 -21.72 3.32
N GLY A 42 10.41 -22.43 2.33
CA GLY A 42 11.02 -21.83 1.14
C GLY A 42 10.12 -21.83 -0.09
N ALA A 43 9.03 -22.60 -0.08
CA ALA A 43 8.16 -22.72 -1.23
C ALA A 43 7.51 -21.37 -1.57
N GLY A 44 7.80 -20.83 -2.75
CA GLY A 44 7.19 -19.59 -3.26
C GLY A 44 7.73 -18.28 -2.66
N ALA A 45 8.63 -18.33 -1.67
CA ALA A 45 9.21 -17.14 -1.05
C ALA A 45 10.39 -16.60 -1.88
N PRO A 46 10.46 -15.28 -2.14
CA PRO A 46 11.65 -14.66 -2.73
C PRO A 46 12.87 -14.81 -1.80
N PRO A 47 14.10 -14.71 -2.33
CA PRO A 47 15.30 -14.63 -1.50
C PRO A 47 15.16 -13.53 -0.44
N LEU A 48 15.51 -13.87 0.79
CA LEU A 48 15.30 -13.04 1.97
C LEU A 48 16.64 -12.63 2.58
N GLU A 49 16.68 -11.42 3.10
CA GLU A 49 17.76 -10.88 3.93
C GLU A 49 17.19 -10.40 5.27
N GLY A 50 18.05 -10.25 6.27
CA GLY A 50 17.68 -9.83 7.62
C GLY A 50 17.72 -10.97 8.62
N ALA A 51 17.05 -10.85 9.76
CA ALA A 51 17.07 -11.87 10.81
C ALA A 51 15.68 -12.26 11.32
N VAL A 52 15.51 -13.54 11.61
CA VAL A 52 14.32 -14.06 12.30
C VAL A 52 14.70 -14.78 13.58
N ALA A 53 13.89 -14.62 14.62
CA ALA A 53 14.00 -15.39 15.85
C ALA A 53 12.62 -15.93 16.23
N VAL A 54 12.58 -17.05 16.94
CA VAL A 54 11.34 -17.63 17.43
C VAL A 54 11.49 -18.00 18.89
N ASP A 55 10.51 -17.67 19.70
CA ASP A 55 10.42 -18.13 21.08
C ASP A 55 8.97 -18.30 21.51
N GLY A 56 8.76 -19.12 22.52
CA GLY A 56 7.48 -19.22 23.19
C GLY A 56 7.18 -20.63 23.67
N THR A 57 5.91 -20.89 23.88
CA THR A 57 5.45 -22.17 24.44
C THR A 57 4.44 -22.82 23.53
N VAL A 58 4.50 -24.14 23.42
CA VAL A 58 3.47 -24.96 22.81
C VAL A 58 2.90 -25.84 23.90
N ARG A 59 1.58 -25.79 24.10
CA ARG A 59 0.87 -26.69 25.01
C ARG A 59 0.04 -27.67 24.20
N TRP A 60 -0.13 -28.88 24.68
CA TRP A 60 -1.04 -29.84 24.09
C TRP A 60 -1.85 -30.57 25.15
N ALA A 61 -3.08 -30.92 24.81
CA ALA A 61 -3.92 -31.80 25.60
C ALA A 61 -4.76 -32.64 24.65
N LYS A 62 -4.68 -33.97 24.78
CA LYS A 62 -5.27 -34.93 23.83
C LYS A 62 -4.82 -34.57 22.40
N ASN A 63 -5.77 -34.19 21.53
CA ASN A 63 -5.51 -33.85 20.14
C ASN A 63 -5.49 -32.33 19.87
N VAL A 64 -5.52 -31.50 20.91
CA VAL A 64 -5.56 -30.04 20.79
C VAL A 64 -4.18 -29.46 21.03
N LEU A 65 -3.63 -28.78 20.00
CA LEU A 65 -2.38 -28.03 20.08
C LEU A 65 -2.67 -26.55 20.31
N SER A 66 -2.12 -25.98 21.37
CA SER A 66 -2.26 -24.57 21.76
C SER A 66 -0.89 -23.88 21.73
N PRO A 67 -0.46 -23.37 20.57
CA PRO A 67 0.78 -22.62 20.45
C PRO A 67 0.63 -21.20 20.98
N ASN A 68 1.71 -20.68 21.56
CA ASN A 68 1.93 -19.28 21.85
C ASN A 68 3.38 -18.97 21.50
N LEU A 69 3.64 -18.93 20.19
CA LEU A 69 4.98 -18.73 19.62
C LEU A 69 5.07 -17.34 19.00
N THR A 70 6.11 -16.61 19.33
CA THR A 70 6.40 -15.29 18.77
C THR A 70 7.54 -15.41 17.77
N LEU A 71 7.26 -15.11 16.50
CA LEU A 71 8.23 -14.88 15.45
C LEU A 71 8.62 -13.39 15.48
N ARG A 72 9.89 -13.11 15.76
CA ARG A 72 10.46 -11.76 15.68
C ARG A 72 11.12 -11.57 14.33
N LEU A 73 10.73 -10.52 13.63
CA LEU A 73 11.26 -10.08 12.35
C LEU A 73 12.17 -8.88 12.62
N LYS A 74 13.42 -8.96 12.18
CA LYS A 74 14.38 -7.86 12.30
C LYS A 74 15.01 -7.56 10.95
N ASP A 75 14.78 -6.35 10.46
CA ASP A 75 15.34 -5.80 9.23
C ASP A 75 15.18 -6.74 8.03
N LEU A 76 14.01 -7.38 7.92
CA LEU A 76 13.76 -8.26 6.79
C LEU A 76 13.68 -7.45 5.49
N ALA A 77 14.30 -8.00 4.44
CA ALA A 77 14.28 -7.43 3.11
C ALA A 77 14.09 -8.51 2.06
N PHE A 78 13.30 -8.20 1.04
CA PHE A 78 13.03 -9.09 -0.09
C PHE A 78 12.45 -8.30 -1.26
N ALA A 79 12.60 -8.84 -2.47
CA ALA A 79 11.95 -8.30 -3.66
C ALA A 79 10.52 -8.86 -3.78
N ALA A 80 9.55 -7.97 -3.98
CA ALA A 80 8.20 -8.28 -4.41
C ALA A 80 8.02 -7.83 -5.87
N ALA A 81 6.94 -8.22 -6.54
CA ALA A 81 6.71 -7.81 -7.93
C ALA A 81 6.62 -6.28 -8.03
N GLY A 82 7.56 -5.67 -8.76
CA GLY A 82 7.61 -4.21 -8.96
C GLY A 82 8.09 -3.39 -7.74
N ALA A 83 8.42 -4.02 -6.61
CA ALA A 83 8.82 -3.29 -5.41
C ALA A 83 9.91 -4.00 -4.59
N GLN A 84 10.76 -3.22 -3.91
CA GLN A 84 11.71 -3.72 -2.94
C GLN A 84 11.20 -3.42 -1.53
N VAL A 85 11.06 -4.46 -0.71
CA VAL A 85 10.75 -4.33 0.71
C VAL A 85 12.04 -4.41 1.50
N SER A 86 12.19 -3.51 2.48
CA SER A 86 13.33 -3.44 3.38
C SER A 86 12.89 -2.99 4.77
N ALA A 87 13.78 -3.14 5.76
CA ALA A 87 13.52 -2.74 7.14
C ALA A 87 12.18 -3.28 7.69
N LEU A 88 11.75 -4.48 7.24
CA LEU A 88 10.55 -5.11 7.75
C LEU A 88 10.82 -5.62 9.18
N ASN A 89 10.12 -5.01 10.13
CA ASN A 89 10.30 -5.20 11.55
C ASN A 89 8.95 -5.47 12.22
N GLY A 90 8.95 -6.34 13.23
CA GLY A 90 7.79 -6.58 14.08
C GLY A 90 7.74 -7.98 14.67
N ASN A 91 6.67 -8.26 15.41
CA ASN A 91 6.48 -9.52 16.12
C ASN A 91 5.15 -10.15 15.72
N LEU A 92 5.17 -11.41 15.29
CA LEU A 92 4.00 -12.19 14.94
C LEU A 92 3.81 -13.32 15.95
N ARG A 93 2.66 -13.35 16.62
CA ARG A 93 2.35 -14.28 17.71
C ARG A 93 1.33 -15.27 17.19
N PHE A 94 1.78 -16.50 16.96
CA PHE A 94 0.95 -17.58 16.44
C PHE A 94 0.12 -18.21 17.57
N THR A 95 -1.18 -18.26 17.37
CA THR A 95 -2.18 -18.91 18.23
C THR A 95 -2.68 -20.23 17.64
N LYS A 96 -2.44 -20.47 16.34
CA LYS A 96 -2.52 -21.79 15.69
C LYS A 96 -1.37 -21.94 14.69
N LEU A 97 -0.86 -23.16 14.54
CA LEU A 97 0.21 -23.47 13.59
C LEU A 97 -0.31 -24.08 12.28
N TRP A 98 -1.45 -24.78 12.33
CA TRP A 98 -2.03 -25.41 11.15
C TRP A 98 -3.57 -25.43 11.22
N PRO A 99 -4.28 -24.69 10.33
CA PRO A 99 -3.75 -23.58 9.53
C PRO A 99 -3.16 -22.49 10.44
N PRO A 100 -2.18 -21.70 9.95
CA PRO A 100 -1.54 -20.67 10.76
C PRO A 100 -2.54 -19.55 11.09
N VAL A 101 -2.63 -19.19 12.37
CA VAL A 101 -3.43 -18.06 12.86
C VAL A 101 -2.58 -17.26 13.81
N THR A 102 -2.61 -15.95 13.67
CA THR A 102 -1.89 -15.04 14.56
C THR A 102 -2.86 -14.34 15.53
N ALA A 103 -2.31 -13.68 16.54
CA ALA A 103 -3.07 -12.75 17.36
C ALA A 103 -3.60 -11.59 16.51
N ALA A 104 -4.63 -10.90 17.01
CA ALA A 104 -5.15 -9.70 16.36
C ALA A 104 -4.20 -8.50 16.52
N ASP A 105 -4.33 -7.54 15.58
CA ASP A 105 -3.72 -6.21 15.62
C ASP A 105 -2.20 -6.19 15.86
N GLN A 106 -1.51 -7.15 15.24
CA GLN A 106 -0.06 -7.22 15.31
C GLN A 106 0.58 -6.19 14.39
N ALA A 107 1.36 -5.28 14.98
CA ALA A 107 2.00 -4.20 14.25
C ALA A 107 3.27 -4.69 13.53
N LEU A 108 3.36 -4.35 12.24
CA LEU A 108 4.57 -4.45 11.44
C LEU A 108 4.88 -3.08 10.82
N SER A 109 6.17 -2.82 10.60
CA SER A 109 6.62 -1.65 9.84
C SER A 109 7.63 -2.08 8.79
N ALA A 110 7.63 -1.41 7.63
CA ALA A 110 8.58 -1.65 6.56
C ALA A 110 8.87 -0.36 5.78
N THR A 111 9.90 -0.42 4.94
CA THR A 111 10.14 0.55 3.87
C THR A 111 9.94 -0.14 2.54
N VAL A 112 9.14 0.48 1.68
CA VAL A 112 8.84 -0.01 0.33
C VAL A 112 9.42 0.97 -0.67
N GLN A 113 10.21 0.46 -1.61
CA GLN A 113 10.77 1.23 -2.72
C GLN A 113 10.18 0.73 -4.03
N SER A 114 9.69 1.65 -4.86
CA SER A 114 9.11 1.30 -6.15
C SER A 114 9.10 2.51 -7.08
N GLY A 115 9.44 2.32 -8.36
CA GLY A 115 9.47 3.42 -9.34
C GLY A 115 10.43 4.57 -8.98
N GLY A 116 11.46 4.32 -8.16
CA GLY A 116 12.37 5.36 -7.63
C GLY A 116 11.87 6.06 -6.37
N GLU A 117 10.62 5.85 -5.99
CA GLU A 117 10.01 6.43 -4.79
C GLU A 117 10.18 5.50 -3.58
N THR A 118 10.29 6.09 -2.39
CA THR A 118 10.44 5.36 -1.12
C THR A 118 9.35 5.76 -0.14
N ALA A 119 8.63 4.78 0.38
CA ALA A 119 7.56 4.99 1.35
C ALA A 119 7.77 4.17 2.63
N LYS A 120 7.50 4.78 3.78
CA LYS A 120 7.40 4.05 5.05
C LYS A 120 5.98 3.50 5.18
N VAL A 121 5.88 2.22 5.44
CA VAL A 121 4.61 1.49 5.61
C VAL A 121 4.51 1.01 7.05
N LYS A 122 3.38 1.28 7.68
CA LYS A 122 2.98 0.68 8.96
C LYS A 122 1.68 -0.06 8.75
N LEU A 123 1.59 -1.27 9.27
CA LEU A 123 0.36 -2.05 9.23
C LEU A 123 0.09 -2.69 10.60
N ALA A 124 -1.18 -2.95 10.88
CA ALA A 124 -1.61 -3.80 11.96
C ALA A 124 -2.64 -4.79 11.43
N GLY A 125 -2.53 -6.05 11.83
CA GLY A 125 -3.44 -7.06 11.32
C GLY A 125 -3.30 -8.44 11.95
N GLN A 126 -3.94 -9.39 11.28
CA GLN A 126 -4.09 -10.76 11.73
C GLN A 126 -4.13 -11.73 10.54
N LEU A 127 -3.39 -12.83 10.63
CA LEU A 127 -3.55 -14.00 9.78
C LEU A 127 -4.64 -14.92 10.35
N THR A 128 -5.58 -15.38 9.52
CA THR A 128 -6.73 -16.20 9.93
C THR A 128 -6.80 -17.55 9.16
N ALA A 129 -7.73 -18.43 9.56
CA ALA A 129 -7.69 -19.88 9.29
C ALA A 129 -8.04 -20.35 7.85
N LYS A 130 -8.70 -19.53 7.02
CA LYS A 130 -8.70 -19.66 5.54
C LYS A 130 -7.86 -18.50 5.07
N PRO A 131 -6.83 -18.66 4.21
CA PRO A 131 -5.68 -17.76 4.25
C PRO A 131 -6.17 -16.35 3.91
N ALA A 132 -6.41 -15.61 4.97
CA ALA A 132 -7.07 -14.34 4.93
C ALA A 132 -6.35 -13.43 5.91
N LEU A 133 -5.79 -12.37 5.34
CA LEU A 133 -5.12 -11.33 6.09
C LEU A 133 -6.18 -10.28 6.41
N ARG A 134 -6.52 -10.15 7.69
CA ARG A 134 -7.31 -9.02 8.17
C ARG A 134 -6.35 -7.89 8.51
N LEU A 135 -6.44 -6.77 7.81
CA LEU A 135 -5.73 -5.56 8.17
C LEU A 135 -6.69 -4.61 8.90
N SER A 136 -6.33 -4.23 10.13
CA SER A 136 -7.05 -3.23 10.91
C SER A 136 -6.46 -1.84 10.73
N LYS A 137 -5.18 -1.75 10.34
CA LYS A 137 -4.52 -0.51 9.98
C LYS A 137 -3.56 -0.75 8.84
N LEU A 138 -3.55 0.16 7.87
CA LEU A 138 -2.50 0.32 6.88
C LEU A 138 -2.27 1.82 6.71
N GLU A 139 -1.03 2.27 6.91
CA GLU A 139 -0.61 3.66 6.84
C GLU A 139 0.67 3.73 6.00
N VAL A 140 0.66 4.57 4.98
CA VAL A 140 1.77 4.79 4.06
C VAL A 140 2.11 6.27 4.05
N GLY A 141 3.36 6.60 4.35
CA GLY A 141 3.86 7.96 4.11
C GLY A 141 4.11 8.16 2.62
N ALA A 142 3.47 9.15 2.01
CA ALA A 142 3.55 9.41 0.57
C ALA A 142 3.42 10.91 0.27
N ALA A 143 4.29 11.42 -0.61
CA ALA A 143 4.25 12.80 -1.12
C ALA A 143 4.05 13.86 -0.01
N GLY A 144 4.91 13.83 1.02
CA GLY A 144 4.84 14.76 2.17
C GLY A 144 3.72 14.51 3.18
N GLY A 145 2.71 13.69 2.83
CA GLY A 145 1.55 13.38 3.66
C GLY A 145 1.43 11.91 4.05
N THR A 146 0.21 11.50 4.37
CA THR A 146 -0.13 10.13 4.78
C THR A 146 -1.36 9.63 4.03
N ILE A 147 -1.30 8.36 3.59
CA ILE A 147 -2.43 7.63 3.04
C ILE A 147 -2.72 6.46 3.98
N ALA A 148 -3.96 6.39 4.49
CA ALA A 148 -4.38 5.31 5.39
C ALA A 148 -5.56 4.54 4.80
N ALA A 149 -5.56 3.22 4.89
CA ALA A 149 -6.70 2.41 4.45
C ALA A 149 -7.61 2.07 5.64
N SER A 150 -8.91 2.12 5.39
CA SER A 150 -9.92 1.57 6.31
C SER A 150 -9.73 0.06 6.45
N PRO A 151 -10.12 -0.56 7.58
CA PRO A 151 -9.94 -1.99 7.78
C PRO A 151 -10.49 -2.83 6.62
N PHE A 152 -9.71 -3.79 6.13
CA PHE A 152 -10.10 -4.67 5.05
C PHE A 152 -9.59 -6.09 5.26
N MET A 153 -10.14 -7.03 4.51
CA MET A 153 -9.72 -8.42 4.50
C MET A 153 -9.23 -8.78 3.11
N VAL A 154 -8.07 -9.43 3.06
CA VAL A 154 -7.54 -10.05 1.84
C VAL A 154 -7.83 -11.53 1.95
N ASP A 155 -8.68 -12.07 1.09
CA ASP A 155 -8.89 -13.53 0.97
C ASP A 155 -7.97 -14.05 -0.16
N THR A 156 -7.03 -14.94 0.14
CA THR A 156 -6.13 -15.51 -0.89
C THR A 156 -6.82 -16.45 -1.87
N GLY A 157 -8.06 -16.88 -1.58
CA GLY A 157 -8.89 -17.62 -2.54
C GLY A 157 -9.67 -16.71 -3.49
N LYS A 158 -9.75 -15.41 -3.19
CA LYS A 158 -10.48 -14.40 -3.96
C LYS A 158 -9.69 -13.09 -3.94
N ALA A 159 -8.99 -12.78 -5.02
CA ALA A 159 -8.15 -11.60 -5.15
C ALA A 159 -8.95 -10.28 -5.28
N LYS A 160 -9.94 -10.06 -4.40
CA LYS A 160 -10.76 -8.84 -4.31
C LYS A 160 -10.55 -8.16 -2.96
N ILE A 161 -10.12 -6.91 -2.98
CA ILE A 161 -9.99 -6.03 -1.82
C ILE A 161 -10.91 -4.83 -2.05
N GLU A 162 -11.69 -4.49 -1.04
CA GLU A 162 -12.50 -3.27 -0.99
C GLU A 162 -12.11 -2.48 0.25
N THR A 163 -11.75 -1.22 0.08
CA THR A 163 -11.38 -0.33 1.19
C THR A 163 -11.60 1.13 0.82
N VAL A 164 -11.58 2.02 1.82
CA VAL A 164 -11.57 3.46 1.61
C VAL A 164 -10.22 3.98 2.09
N LEU A 165 -9.48 4.60 1.18
CA LEU A 165 -8.26 5.32 1.50
C LEU A 165 -8.62 6.70 2.03
N THR A 166 -7.97 7.13 3.12
CA THR A 166 -8.00 8.49 3.65
C THR A 166 -6.66 9.14 3.33
N VAL A 167 -6.70 10.24 2.61
CA VAL A 167 -5.54 11.04 2.23
C VAL A 167 -5.47 12.22 3.18
N THR A 168 -4.29 12.47 3.75
CA THR A 168 -4.08 13.54 4.72
C THR A 168 -2.77 14.26 4.46
N GLY A 169 -2.86 15.54 4.12
CA GLY A 169 -1.74 16.45 4.02
C GLY A 169 -0.78 16.13 2.88
N VAL A 170 -1.26 15.49 1.81
CA VAL A 170 -0.38 15.14 0.69
C VAL A 170 -0.08 16.38 -0.13
N GLU A 171 1.19 16.63 -0.40
CA GLU A 171 1.67 17.83 -1.08
C GLU A 171 1.37 17.77 -2.57
N LEU A 172 0.68 18.79 -3.09
CA LEU A 172 0.32 18.89 -4.49
C LEU A 172 1.58 18.95 -5.39
N ALA A 173 2.64 19.60 -4.92
CA ALA A 173 3.92 19.69 -5.63
C ALA A 173 4.49 18.30 -5.91
N GLU A 174 4.57 17.44 -4.89
CA GLU A 174 5.05 16.07 -5.01
C GLU A 174 4.15 15.22 -5.90
N ILE A 175 2.82 15.36 -5.81
CA ILE A 175 1.89 14.68 -6.73
C ILE A 175 2.19 15.07 -8.18
N THR A 176 2.28 16.36 -8.48
CA THR A 176 2.53 16.83 -9.86
C THR A 176 3.88 16.35 -10.40
N ARG A 177 4.90 16.27 -9.53
CA ARG A 177 6.22 15.70 -9.87
C ARG A 177 6.12 14.21 -10.21
N ILE A 178 5.39 13.43 -9.42
CA ILE A 178 5.23 11.99 -9.62
C ILE A 178 4.44 11.69 -10.89
N ILE A 179 3.36 12.43 -11.17
CA ILE A 179 2.56 12.26 -12.39
C ILE A 179 3.38 12.66 -13.63
N GLY A 180 4.27 13.66 -13.50
CA GLY A 180 5.23 14.01 -14.55
C GLY A 180 4.60 14.66 -15.78
N ILE A 181 3.46 15.35 -15.63
CA ILE A 181 2.87 16.14 -16.73
C ILE A 181 3.71 17.39 -16.94
N GLY A 182 4.35 17.49 -18.11
CA GLY A 182 5.14 18.66 -18.50
C GLY A 182 4.32 19.96 -18.37
N GLY A 183 4.91 20.96 -17.73
CA GLY A 183 4.27 22.25 -17.50
C GLY A 183 3.23 22.31 -16.38
N LEU A 184 2.89 21.19 -15.73
CA LEU A 184 1.99 21.16 -14.57
C LEU A 184 2.78 21.27 -13.27
N SER A 185 2.41 22.22 -12.42
CA SER A 185 2.92 22.34 -11.06
C SER A 185 1.85 22.92 -10.15
N GLY A 186 1.96 22.65 -8.85
CA GLY A 186 1.05 23.22 -7.88
C GLY A 186 1.61 23.23 -6.47
N THR A 187 1.05 24.07 -5.62
CA THR A 187 1.38 24.18 -4.19
C THR A 187 0.16 23.87 -3.36
N GLY A 188 0.35 23.64 -2.06
CA GLY A 188 -0.73 23.29 -1.13
C GLY A 188 -0.78 21.81 -0.77
N GLN A 189 -1.69 21.47 0.13
CA GLN A 189 -1.86 20.12 0.66
C GLN A 189 -3.29 19.63 0.41
N LEU A 190 -3.42 18.37 0.00
CA LEU A 190 -4.69 17.72 -0.29
C LEU A 190 -5.09 16.77 0.84
N ASP A 191 -6.37 16.82 1.17
CA ASP A 191 -7.06 15.86 2.04
C ASP A 191 -8.24 15.23 1.29
N GLY A 192 -8.67 14.05 1.71
CA GLY A 192 -9.94 13.48 1.26
C GLY A 192 -10.00 11.97 1.35
N THR A 193 -10.90 11.38 0.57
CA THR A 193 -11.16 9.93 0.61
C THR A 193 -11.26 9.34 -0.78
N ILE A 194 -10.75 8.11 -0.94
CA ILE A 194 -10.75 7.39 -2.21
C ILE A 194 -11.28 5.97 -1.94
N PRO A 195 -12.57 5.71 -2.20
CA PRO A 195 -13.11 4.35 -2.20
C PRO A 195 -12.46 3.55 -3.33
N LEU A 196 -11.84 2.43 -2.98
CA LEU A 196 -11.01 1.63 -3.87
C LEU A 196 -11.45 0.17 -3.83
N THR A 197 -11.52 -0.42 -5.02
CA THR A 197 -11.66 -1.85 -5.22
C THR A 197 -10.47 -2.35 -6.04
N LEU A 198 -9.71 -3.31 -5.51
CA LEU A 198 -8.68 -4.05 -6.24
C LEU A 198 -9.23 -5.45 -6.54
N ALA A 199 -9.33 -5.81 -7.82
CA ALA A 199 -9.79 -7.12 -8.27
C ALA A 199 -8.92 -7.60 -9.43
N ASP A 200 -8.41 -8.83 -9.37
CA ASP A 200 -7.59 -9.44 -10.43
C ASP A 200 -6.38 -8.57 -10.83
N GLY A 201 -5.73 -7.94 -9.85
CA GLY A 201 -4.59 -7.03 -10.06
C GLY A 201 -4.97 -5.67 -10.66
N LYS A 202 -6.25 -5.41 -10.92
CA LYS A 202 -6.75 -4.14 -11.46
C LYS A 202 -7.48 -3.35 -10.40
N VAL A 203 -7.41 -2.03 -10.50
CA VAL A 203 -8.10 -1.14 -9.56
C VAL A 203 -9.27 -0.43 -10.18
N ALA A 204 -10.31 -0.23 -9.39
CA ALA A 204 -11.41 0.66 -9.63
C ALA A 204 -11.52 1.66 -8.48
N ILE A 205 -11.92 2.88 -8.81
CA ILE A 205 -12.22 3.96 -7.87
C ILE A 205 -13.65 4.39 -8.16
N ALA A 206 -14.46 4.51 -7.11
CA ALA A 206 -15.84 4.97 -7.22
C ALA A 206 -16.06 6.18 -6.32
N GLY A 207 -16.13 7.37 -6.92
CA GLY A 207 -16.41 8.62 -6.23
C GLY A 207 -15.33 9.07 -5.25
N GLY A 208 -14.06 8.93 -5.63
CA GLY A 208 -12.95 9.52 -4.86
C GLY A 208 -13.04 11.04 -4.86
N LYS A 209 -12.72 11.66 -3.72
CA LYS A 209 -12.78 13.11 -3.52
C LYS A 209 -11.54 13.58 -2.78
N LEU A 210 -10.86 14.57 -3.34
CA LEU A 210 -9.77 15.28 -2.68
C LEU A 210 -10.01 16.79 -2.75
N ALA A 211 -9.53 17.53 -1.77
CA ALA A 211 -9.61 18.98 -1.75
C ALA A 211 -8.36 19.58 -1.10
N ALA A 212 -7.96 20.76 -1.57
CA ALA A 212 -6.90 21.53 -0.93
C ALA A 212 -7.36 22.07 0.43
N ARG A 213 -6.47 22.02 1.43
CA ARG A 213 -6.73 22.56 2.78
C ARG A 213 -6.95 24.06 2.83
N GLY A 214 -6.45 24.77 1.84
CA GLY A 214 -6.47 26.22 1.76
C GLY A 214 -6.03 26.69 0.38
N PRO A 215 -5.88 28.02 0.20
CA PRO A 215 -5.48 28.60 -1.06
C PRO A 215 -4.05 28.21 -1.46
N GLY A 216 -3.76 28.32 -2.75
CA GLY A 216 -2.43 28.06 -3.29
C GLY A 216 -2.30 28.49 -4.75
N LEU A 217 -1.20 28.04 -5.37
CA LEU A 217 -0.88 28.28 -6.77
C LEU A 217 -0.98 26.98 -7.56
N LEU A 218 -1.65 27.04 -8.71
CA LEU A 218 -1.61 26.02 -9.76
C LEU A 218 -1.07 26.67 -11.03
N SER A 219 -0.11 26.04 -11.69
CA SER A 219 0.42 26.47 -12.98
C SER A 219 0.35 25.33 -13.97
N PHE A 220 -0.29 25.56 -15.12
CA PHE A 220 -0.29 24.66 -16.25
C PHE A 220 0.15 25.40 -17.53
N ARG A 221 1.38 25.12 -17.97
CA ARG A 221 1.99 25.66 -19.20
C ARG A 221 2.55 24.51 -20.04
N PRO A 222 1.70 23.78 -20.79
CA PRO A 222 2.14 22.58 -21.51
C PRO A 222 3.15 22.92 -22.59
N ASP A 223 4.24 22.13 -22.67
CA ASP A 223 5.28 22.31 -23.70
C ASP A 223 4.76 22.03 -25.12
N ASN A 224 3.81 21.09 -25.24
CA ASN A 224 3.13 20.74 -26.47
C ASN A 224 1.65 20.51 -26.18
N LEU A 225 0.78 21.22 -26.90
CA LEU A 225 -0.65 20.94 -26.89
C LEU A 225 -0.98 19.92 -27.98
N PRO A 226 -1.82 18.91 -27.71
CA PRO A 226 -2.39 18.08 -28.76
C PRO A 226 -3.02 18.98 -29.85
N PRO A 227 -2.86 18.65 -31.15
CA PRO A 227 -3.38 19.49 -32.23
C PRO A 227 -4.87 19.81 -32.10
N GLN A 228 -5.64 18.91 -31.50
CA GLN A 228 -7.07 19.07 -31.24
C GLN A 228 -7.36 20.17 -30.21
N ILE A 229 -6.46 20.38 -29.24
CA ILE A 229 -6.58 21.42 -28.22
C ILE A 229 -5.98 22.74 -28.73
N ALA A 230 -4.86 22.64 -29.47
CA ALA A 230 -4.21 23.80 -30.08
C ALA A 230 -5.09 24.53 -31.12
N GLN A 231 -6.06 23.84 -31.71
CA GLN A 231 -7.00 24.41 -32.68
C GLN A 231 -8.35 24.81 -32.05
N ALA A 232 -8.52 24.69 -30.73
CA ALA A 232 -9.80 24.84 -30.05
C ALA A 232 -10.27 26.30 -29.87
N GLY A 233 -9.53 27.28 -30.39
CA GLY A 233 -9.93 28.69 -30.46
C GLY A 233 -9.58 29.52 -29.21
N ASP A 234 -9.98 30.80 -29.24
CA ASP A 234 -9.56 31.84 -28.28
C ASP A 234 -9.90 31.53 -26.81
N ASP A 235 -10.97 30.77 -26.56
CA ASP A 235 -11.41 30.41 -25.20
C ASP A 235 -10.43 29.45 -24.52
N VAL A 236 -9.87 28.50 -25.27
CA VAL A 236 -8.87 27.57 -24.74
C VAL A 236 -7.55 28.29 -24.50
N ASP A 237 -7.16 29.20 -25.39
CA ASP A 237 -5.98 30.05 -25.21
C ASP A 237 -6.12 30.98 -23.99
N LEU A 238 -7.32 31.53 -23.75
CA LEU A 238 -7.60 32.27 -22.52
C LEU A 238 -7.50 31.38 -21.29
N MET A 239 -8.13 30.20 -21.30
CA MET A 239 -8.06 29.25 -20.18
C MET A 239 -6.60 28.88 -19.85
N LEU A 240 -5.79 28.53 -20.85
CA LEU A 240 -4.39 28.16 -20.63
C LEU A 240 -3.55 29.33 -20.10
N ARG A 241 -3.78 30.56 -20.59
CA ARG A 241 -3.13 31.76 -20.03
C ARG A 241 -3.50 31.96 -18.56
N VAL A 242 -4.78 31.83 -18.22
CA VAL A 242 -5.25 31.93 -16.83
C VAL A 242 -4.67 30.82 -15.96
N LEU A 243 -4.60 29.59 -16.45
CA LEU A 243 -4.03 28.46 -15.72
C LEU A 243 -2.51 28.51 -15.57
N GLY A 244 -1.79 29.34 -16.33
CA GLY A 244 -0.34 29.49 -16.19
C GLY A 244 0.11 30.01 -14.82
N GLY A 245 -0.73 30.75 -14.11
CA GLY A 245 -0.38 31.34 -12.82
C GLY A 245 -1.62 31.47 -11.94
N PHE A 246 -2.37 30.39 -11.79
CA PHE A 246 -3.68 30.43 -11.16
C PHE A 246 -3.58 30.38 -9.64
N HIS A 247 -3.90 31.49 -8.99
CA HIS A 247 -4.06 31.58 -7.54
C HIS A 247 -5.44 31.05 -7.17
N TYR A 248 -5.50 29.78 -6.77
CA TYR A 248 -6.75 29.16 -6.35
C TYR A 248 -7.04 29.50 -4.89
N GLU A 249 -8.31 29.80 -4.61
CA GLU A 249 -8.89 29.86 -3.26
C GLU A 249 -9.53 28.53 -2.88
N ARG A 250 -10.10 27.83 -3.88
CA ARG A 250 -10.59 26.45 -3.74
C ARG A 250 -10.04 25.58 -4.86
N LEU A 251 -9.61 24.38 -4.49
CA LEU A 251 -9.25 23.31 -5.42
C LEU A 251 -9.88 22.02 -4.90
N SER A 252 -10.62 21.33 -5.77
CA SER A 252 -11.15 20.00 -5.48
C SER A 252 -11.05 19.08 -6.69
N LEU A 253 -10.95 17.79 -6.41
CA LEU A 253 -10.78 16.71 -7.37
C LEU A 253 -11.85 15.65 -7.10
N GLY A 254 -12.62 15.29 -8.12
CA GLY A 254 -13.44 14.08 -8.17
C GLY A 254 -12.72 13.03 -9.00
N LEU A 255 -12.71 11.78 -8.53
CA LEU A 255 -11.99 10.67 -9.15
C LEU A 255 -12.92 9.48 -9.33
N ASP A 256 -13.05 9.00 -10.57
CA ASP A 256 -13.74 7.76 -10.90
C ASP A 256 -12.86 6.95 -11.87
N LYS A 257 -12.75 5.65 -11.64
CA LYS A 257 -12.04 4.74 -12.55
C LYS A 257 -12.71 3.38 -12.55
N GLY A 258 -13.09 2.90 -13.73
CA GLY A 258 -13.54 1.53 -13.94
C GLY A 258 -12.38 0.52 -13.85
N ILE A 259 -12.74 -0.75 -13.67
CA ILE A 259 -11.79 -1.87 -13.66
C ILE A 259 -11.11 -2.08 -15.03
N ASN A 260 -11.70 -1.54 -16.10
CA ASN A 260 -11.17 -1.55 -17.47
C ASN A 260 -10.11 -0.46 -17.72
N GLY A 261 -9.86 0.41 -16.74
CA GLY A 261 -8.86 1.49 -16.86
C GLY A 261 -9.43 2.84 -17.23
N GLU A 262 -10.58 2.86 -17.91
CA GLU A 262 -11.29 4.10 -18.23
C GLU A 262 -11.71 4.80 -16.95
N GLY A 263 -11.48 6.11 -16.90
CA GLY A 263 -11.87 6.90 -15.75
C GLY A 263 -12.01 8.36 -16.08
N THR A 264 -12.41 9.09 -15.06
CA THR A 264 -12.67 10.52 -15.09
C THR A 264 -12.00 11.18 -13.91
N VAL A 265 -11.30 12.28 -14.18
CA VAL A 265 -10.91 13.26 -13.16
C VAL A 265 -11.73 14.53 -13.38
N LEU A 266 -12.40 14.98 -12.33
CA LEU A 266 -13.12 16.26 -12.28
C LEU A 266 -12.31 17.24 -11.43
N LEU A 267 -11.71 18.24 -12.05
CA LEU A 267 -10.99 19.30 -11.36
C LEU A 267 -11.87 20.54 -11.28
N ALA A 268 -12.21 20.96 -10.07
CA ALA A 268 -12.89 22.22 -9.83
C ALA A 268 -11.93 23.22 -9.16
N LEU A 269 -11.77 24.38 -9.78
CA LEU A 269 -10.88 25.45 -9.34
C LEU A 269 -11.67 26.74 -9.24
N GLU A 270 -11.48 27.46 -8.14
CA GLU A 270 -11.99 28.81 -7.99
C GLU A 270 -10.85 29.71 -7.52
N GLY A 271 -10.73 30.87 -8.14
CA GLY A 271 -9.61 31.76 -7.87
C GLY A 271 -9.44 32.81 -8.95
N ARG A 272 -8.19 33.22 -9.16
CA ARG A 272 -7.83 34.33 -10.04
C ARG A 272 -6.43 34.15 -10.63
N ASN A 273 -6.15 34.84 -11.73
CA ASN A 273 -4.79 35.02 -12.22
C ASN A 273 -4.50 36.52 -12.38
N PRO A 274 -3.75 37.14 -11.45
CA PRO A 274 -3.44 38.56 -11.49
C PRO A 274 -2.64 39.01 -12.72
N GLU A 275 -1.89 38.10 -13.36
CA GLU A 275 -1.12 38.38 -14.58
C GLU A 275 -2.02 38.54 -15.82
N VAL A 276 -3.21 37.93 -15.80
CA VAL A 276 -4.20 38.04 -16.89
C VAL A 276 -5.18 39.17 -16.61
N ALA A 277 -5.74 39.21 -15.40
CA ALA A 277 -6.65 40.26 -14.95
C ALA A 277 -6.64 40.33 -13.42
N ALA A 278 -6.25 41.49 -12.87
CA ALA A 278 -6.00 41.66 -11.43
C ALA A 278 -7.17 41.23 -10.53
N ASP A 279 -8.40 41.61 -10.90
CA ASP A 279 -9.59 41.45 -10.05
C ASP A 279 -10.65 40.50 -10.62
N GLN A 280 -10.37 39.82 -11.74
CA GLN A 280 -11.35 38.93 -12.36
C GLN A 280 -11.34 37.55 -11.69
N PRO A 281 -12.46 37.12 -11.06
CA PRO A 281 -12.58 35.75 -10.58
C PRO A 281 -12.84 34.79 -11.76
N TYR A 282 -12.28 33.59 -11.66
CA TYR A 282 -12.55 32.49 -12.57
C TYR A 282 -12.98 31.24 -11.80
N ASN A 283 -13.92 30.51 -12.38
CA ASN A 283 -14.35 29.20 -11.91
C ASN A 283 -14.18 28.20 -13.06
N PHE A 284 -13.26 27.24 -12.89
CA PHE A 284 -13.02 26.19 -13.87
C PHE A 284 -13.56 24.87 -13.36
N ASN A 285 -14.31 24.18 -14.23
CA ASN A 285 -14.76 22.81 -14.02
C ASN A 285 -14.26 21.96 -15.18
N ILE A 286 -13.09 21.36 -14.99
CA ILE A 286 -12.37 20.64 -16.03
C ILE A 286 -12.63 19.15 -15.84
N ARG A 287 -13.16 18.51 -16.88
CA ARG A 287 -13.35 17.07 -16.95
C ARG A 287 -12.26 16.46 -17.83
N ILE A 288 -11.56 15.47 -17.29
CA ILE A 288 -10.51 14.73 -17.99
C ILE A 288 -10.94 13.28 -18.06
N ASP A 289 -11.23 12.80 -19.25
CA ASP A 289 -11.52 11.39 -19.52
C ASP A 289 -10.29 10.75 -20.15
N SER A 290 -9.81 9.65 -19.55
CA SER A 290 -8.64 8.93 -20.04
C SER A 290 -8.62 7.48 -19.56
N ASN A 291 -7.62 6.72 -20.03
CA ASN A 291 -7.27 5.45 -19.40
C ASN A 291 -6.18 5.72 -18.35
N PHE A 292 -6.51 5.48 -17.08
CA PHE A 292 -5.65 5.78 -15.94
C PHE A 292 -4.93 4.54 -15.36
N ASP A 293 -4.87 3.41 -16.07
CA ASP A 293 -4.20 2.20 -15.56
C ASP A 293 -2.72 2.44 -15.24
N ARG A 294 -2.01 3.21 -16.07
CA ARG A 294 -0.62 3.57 -15.81
C ARG A 294 -0.43 4.37 -14.52
N LEU A 295 -1.38 5.23 -14.17
CA LEU A 295 -1.32 6.00 -12.92
C LEU A 295 -1.68 5.13 -11.71
N ALA A 296 -2.62 4.21 -11.89
CA ALA A 296 -3.02 3.27 -10.85
C ALA A 296 -1.84 2.36 -10.47
N GLU A 297 -1.03 1.89 -11.43
CA GLU A 297 0.18 1.09 -11.15
C GLU A 297 1.09 1.78 -10.13
N TYR A 298 1.39 3.08 -10.28
CA TYR A 298 2.25 3.83 -9.34
C TYR A 298 1.69 3.89 -7.90
N ALA A 299 0.37 3.99 -7.75
CA ALA A 299 -0.27 4.09 -6.44
C ALA A 299 -0.37 2.74 -5.69
N LEU A 300 -0.29 1.62 -6.42
CA LEU A 300 -0.70 0.30 -5.92
C LEU A 300 0.44 -0.67 -5.66
N LEU A 301 1.67 -0.28 -5.92
CA LEU A 301 2.84 -1.16 -5.79
C LEU A 301 2.97 -1.75 -4.37
N SER A 302 2.42 -1.09 -3.34
CA SER A 302 2.35 -1.62 -1.98
C SER A 302 1.24 -2.68 -1.76
N LEU A 303 0.05 -2.52 -2.37
CA LEU A 303 -1.11 -3.38 -2.17
C LEU A 303 -1.07 -4.64 -3.06
N THR A 304 -0.67 -4.50 -4.33
CA THR A 304 -0.53 -5.63 -5.25
C THR A 304 0.58 -6.57 -4.80
N SER A 305 1.69 -6.03 -4.30
CA SER A 305 2.78 -6.80 -3.70
C SER A 305 2.30 -7.63 -2.50
N ALA A 306 1.45 -7.05 -1.64
CA ALA A 306 0.89 -7.75 -0.49
C ALA A 306 -0.01 -8.92 -0.93
N GLN A 307 -0.88 -8.70 -1.92
CA GLN A 307 -1.75 -9.75 -2.46
C GLN A 307 -0.95 -10.90 -3.07
N GLU A 308 0.05 -10.61 -3.91
CA GLU A 308 0.89 -11.64 -4.51
C GLU A 308 1.65 -12.48 -3.48
N LEU A 309 2.20 -11.83 -2.43
CA LEU A 309 2.90 -12.53 -1.36
C LEU A 309 1.95 -13.47 -0.61
N LEU A 310 0.73 -13.02 -0.35
CA LEU A 310 -0.30 -13.84 0.29
C LEU A 310 -0.73 -15.01 -0.60
N ASP A 311 -0.91 -14.79 -1.90
CA ASP A 311 -1.26 -15.85 -2.86
C ASP A 311 -0.15 -16.88 -3.02
N ARG A 312 1.12 -16.46 -2.98
CA ARG A 312 2.27 -17.37 -2.98
C ARG A 312 2.32 -18.17 -1.68
N ALA A 313 2.10 -17.53 -0.53
CA ALA A 313 2.06 -18.18 0.78
C ALA A 313 0.92 -19.20 0.89
N ALA A 314 -0.28 -18.87 0.39
CA ALA A 314 -1.42 -19.77 0.35
C ALA A 314 -1.15 -21.01 -0.52
N ARG A 315 -0.54 -20.83 -1.69
CA ARG A 315 -0.13 -21.93 -2.58
C ARG A 315 0.93 -22.84 -1.96
N SER A 316 1.85 -22.30 -1.16
CA SER A 316 2.83 -23.11 -0.43
C SER A 316 2.24 -23.90 0.74
N ALA A 317 1.16 -23.42 1.35
CA ALA A 317 0.52 -24.07 2.50
C ALA A 317 -0.48 -25.17 2.10
N GLY A 318 -0.91 -25.22 0.84
CA GLY A 318 -1.82 -26.23 0.29
C GLY A 318 -1.15 -27.46 -0.33
N ARG A 319 0.18 -27.60 -0.21
CA ARG A 319 0.95 -28.77 -0.66
C ARG A 319 1.46 -29.59 0.53
#